data_AF-A0A951AD66-F1
#
_entry.id   AF-A0A951AD66-F1
#
_cell.length_a   1.000
_cell.length_b   1.000
_cell.length_c   1.000
_cell.angle_alpha   90.00
_cell.angle_beta   90.00
_cell.angle_gamma   90.00
#
_symmetry.space_group_name_H-M   'P 1'
#
loop_
_entity.id
_entity.type
_entity.pdbx_description
1 polymer ?
#
loop_
_entity_poly.entity_id
_entity_poly.type
_entity_poly.pdbx_seq_one_letter_code
_entity_poly.pdbx_strand_id
1 'polypeptide(L)'
;MEFEKNEILFGADPTPRIVAIELGETGTVKMYRREKNGSTITDVEPFHPFVWADSDAVDLGVEAEKLKGDLKFDWLITVDSWKELIALRNGLKNAGRDFFALTDPVQHYLTATGRTLFKDLPFEELKRMQLEVLATEEHIMGIALSDNTRWEELIITDPRNLEESER
;
A
#
# COMPACT_ATOMS: atom_id res chain seq x y z
N MET A 1 -3.04 21.70 21.15
CA MET A 1 -2.45 20.72 20.22
C MET A 1 -2.54 21.34 18.84
N GLU A 2 -1.41 21.52 18.15
CA GLU A 2 -1.45 21.90 16.73
C GLU A 2 -2.15 20.77 15.97
N PHE A 3 -3.11 21.10 15.11
CA PHE A 3 -3.95 20.12 14.41
C PHE A 3 -3.10 19.04 13.73
N GLU A 4 -2.03 19.47 13.06
CA GLU A 4 -1.07 18.63 12.32
C GLU A 4 -0.30 17.62 13.20
N LYS A 5 -0.27 17.81 14.53
CA LYS A 5 0.38 16.90 15.49
C LYS A 5 -0.57 15.85 16.08
N ASN A 6 -1.81 15.78 15.61
CA ASN A 6 -2.77 14.80 16.09
C ASN A 6 -2.47 13.41 15.52
N GLU A 7 -1.74 12.59 16.26
CA GLU A 7 -1.35 11.23 15.86
C GLU A 7 -2.55 10.30 15.59
N ILE A 8 -3.72 10.57 16.18
CA ILE A 8 -4.93 9.79 15.91
C ILE A 8 -5.43 10.05 14.48
N LEU A 9 -5.28 11.27 13.98
CA LEU A 9 -5.72 11.66 12.64
C LEU A 9 -4.63 11.45 11.59
N PHE A 10 -3.37 11.67 11.95
CA PHE A 10 -2.24 11.71 11.02
C PHE A 10 -1.28 10.53 11.15
N GLY A 11 -1.60 9.55 12.01
CA GLY A 11 -0.75 8.40 12.31
C GLY A 11 0.37 8.74 13.30
N ALA A 12 0.74 7.76 14.13
CA ALA A 12 1.73 7.93 15.18
C ALA A 12 3.19 7.84 14.69
N ASP A 13 3.44 7.17 13.56
CA ASP A 13 4.80 7.03 13.05
C ASP A 13 5.27 8.33 12.35
N PRO A 14 6.45 8.87 12.70
CA PRO A 14 6.89 10.16 12.20
C PRO A 14 7.55 10.10 10.80
N THR A 15 7.64 8.93 10.16
CA THR A 15 8.33 8.76 8.88
C THR A 15 7.67 9.63 7.81
N PRO A 16 8.37 10.63 7.25
CA PRO A 16 7.76 11.59 6.37
C PRO A 16 7.89 11.16 4.90
N ARG A 17 7.07 11.81 4.06
CA ARG A 17 7.19 11.84 2.59
C ARG A 17 7.11 10.47 1.92
N ILE A 18 6.39 9.55 2.55
CA ILE A 18 5.98 8.28 1.95
C ILE A 18 4.98 8.59 0.84
N VAL A 19 5.26 8.10 -0.37
CA VAL A 19 4.41 8.33 -1.55
C VAL A 19 3.73 7.06 -2.05
N ALA A 20 4.28 5.89 -1.73
CA ALA A 20 3.68 4.61 -2.05
C ALA A 20 4.22 3.52 -1.11
N ILE A 21 3.38 2.50 -0.89
CA ILE A 21 3.77 1.22 -0.30
C ILE A 21 3.35 0.14 -1.29
N GLU A 22 4.21 -0.84 -1.51
CA GLU A 22 3.91 -2.01 -2.33
C GLU A 22 4.32 -3.28 -1.58
N LEU A 23 3.72 -4.42 -1.91
CA LEU A 23 4.26 -5.70 -1.48
C LEU A 23 5.63 -5.92 -2.11
N GLY A 24 6.60 -6.31 -1.29
CA GLY A 24 7.93 -6.68 -1.72
C GLY A 24 8.02 -8.17 -2.05
N GLU A 25 9.20 -8.74 -1.81
CA GLU A 25 9.38 -10.19 -1.78
C GLU A 25 8.67 -10.79 -0.56
N THR A 26 8.67 -12.12 -0.45
CA THR A 26 7.99 -12.85 0.64
C THR A 26 8.31 -12.24 2.00
N GLY A 27 7.27 -11.77 2.69
CA GLY A 27 7.37 -11.19 4.03
C GLY A 27 7.96 -9.79 4.10
N THR A 28 7.93 -9.04 3.00
CA THR A 28 8.41 -7.66 2.97
C THR A 28 7.43 -6.71 2.29
N VAL A 29 7.58 -5.42 2.58
CA VAL A 29 7.02 -4.33 1.79
C VAL A 29 8.14 -3.45 1.24
N LYS A 30 7.86 -2.79 0.13
CA LYS A 30 8.65 -1.68 -0.40
C LYS A 30 7.97 -0.37 -0.03
N MET A 31 8.69 0.48 0.69
CA MET A 31 8.27 1.83 1.03
C MET A 31 9.00 2.83 0.13
N TYR A 32 8.24 3.58 -0.66
CA TYR A 32 8.78 4.61 -1.53
C TYR A 32 8.63 5.97 -0.87
N ARG A 33 9.74 6.70 -0.76
CA ARG A 33 9.76 8.06 -0.21
C ARG A 33 10.31 9.05 -1.23
N ARG A 34 9.73 10.24 -1.25
CA ARG A 34 10.25 11.36 -2.03
C ARG A 34 11.32 12.07 -1.21
N GLU A 35 12.46 12.37 -1.82
CA GLU A 35 13.56 13.18 -1.27
C GLU A 35 13.42 14.66 -1.66
N LYS A 36 14.08 15.57 -0.92
CA LYS A 36 13.86 17.03 -1.11
C LYS A 36 14.36 17.53 -2.45
N ASN A 37 15.34 16.83 -3.02
CA ASN A 37 15.85 17.04 -4.38
C ASN A 37 14.94 16.46 -5.49
N GLY A 38 13.80 15.86 -5.12
CA GLY A 38 12.87 15.25 -6.05
C GLY A 38 13.14 13.78 -6.40
N SER A 39 14.24 13.15 -5.94
CA SER A 39 14.49 11.72 -6.19
C SER A 39 13.55 10.83 -5.38
N THR A 40 13.28 9.61 -5.86
CA THR A 40 12.60 8.57 -5.06
C THR A 40 13.66 7.69 -4.42
N ILE A 41 13.49 7.37 -3.15
CA ILE A 41 14.21 6.28 -2.49
C ILE A 41 13.24 5.16 -2.12
N THR A 42 13.76 3.95 -2.04
CA THR A 42 13.00 2.75 -1.71
C THR A 42 13.65 2.06 -0.53
N ASP A 43 12.89 1.90 0.53
CA ASP A 43 13.25 1.09 1.69
C ASP A 43 12.50 -0.25 1.62
N VAL A 44 13.16 -1.34 2.00
CA VAL A 44 12.53 -2.66 2.13
C VAL A 44 12.44 -3.00 3.61
N GLU A 45 11.23 -3.27 4.10
CA GLU A 45 10.98 -3.56 5.50
C GLU A 45 10.20 -4.86 5.67
N PRO A 46 10.35 -5.55 6.83
CA PRO A 46 9.53 -6.70 7.17
C PRO A 46 8.03 -6.39 7.13
N PHE A 47 7.24 -7.35 6.66
CA PHE A 47 5.79 -7.26 6.58
C PHE A 47 5.15 -8.29 7.49
N HIS A 48 4.48 -7.79 8.52
CA HIS A 48 3.80 -8.61 9.52
C HIS A 48 2.28 -8.37 9.45
N PRO A 49 1.57 -8.98 8.48
CA PRO A 49 0.12 -8.90 8.43
C PRO A 49 -0.51 -9.62 9.61
N PHE A 50 -1.75 -9.27 9.92
CA PHE A 50 -2.38 -9.68 11.16
C PHE A 50 -3.89 -9.87 10.99
N VAL A 51 -4.54 -10.55 11.94
CA VAL A 51 -5.99 -10.62 12.05
C VAL A 51 -6.42 -10.31 13.48
N TRP A 52 -7.64 -9.80 13.63
CA TRP A 52 -8.33 -9.79 14.92
C TRP A 52 -9.26 -11.00 15.00
N ALA A 53 -9.14 -11.81 16.04
CA ALA A 53 -9.91 -13.05 16.21
C ALA A 53 -10.65 -13.09 17.55
N ASP A 54 -11.64 -13.98 17.64
CA ASP A 54 -12.44 -14.23 18.85
C ASP A 54 -11.80 -15.20 19.85
N SER A 55 -10.65 -15.76 19.48
CA SER A 55 -9.93 -16.77 20.25
C SER A 55 -8.46 -16.76 19.84
N ASP A 56 -7.60 -17.35 20.67
CA ASP A 56 -6.19 -17.55 20.31
C ASP A 56 -6.04 -18.50 19.10
N ALA A 57 -4.82 -18.60 18.58
CA ALA A 57 -4.45 -19.51 17.50
C ALA A 57 -3.23 -20.37 17.85
N VAL A 58 -3.03 -20.67 19.14
CA VAL A 58 -1.85 -21.41 19.60
C VAL A 58 -1.85 -22.84 19.03
N ASP A 59 -3.03 -23.45 18.91
CA ASP A 59 -3.21 -24.76 18.27
C ASP A 59 -2.89 -24.77 16.76
N LEU A 60 -2.90 -23.59 16.12
CA LEU A 60 -2.45 -23.41 14.74
C LEU A 60 -0.94 -23.10 14.65
N GLY A 61 -0.24 -23.07 15.78
CA GLY A 61 1.20 -22.82 15.84
C GLY A 61 1.61 -21.37 15.59
N VAL A 62 0.69 -20.42 15.77
CA VAL A 62 0.93 -18.98 15.53
C VAL A 62 0.86 -18.21 16.85
N GLU A 63 1.75 -17.24 17.03
CA GLU A 63 1.71 -16.36 18.19
C GLU A 63 0.45 -15.46 18.16
N ALA A 64 -0.21 -15.34 19.32
CA ALA A 64 -1.43 -14.57 19.50
C ALA A 64 -1.30 -13.69 20.75
N GLU A 65 -1.60 -12.40 20.60
CA GLU A 65 -1.63 -11.43 21.68
C GLU A 65 -3.08 -11.13 22.08
N LYS A 66 -3.38 -11.22 23.39
CA LYS A 66 -4.67 -10.79 23.91
C LYS A 66 -4.70 -9.27 24.08
N LEU A 67 -5.63 -8.62 23.39
CA LEU A 67 -5.87 -7.18 23.46
C LEU A 67 -6.59 -6.78 24.76
N LYS A 68 -6.36 -5.53 25.18
CA LYS A 68 -7.08 -4.95 26.31
C LYS A 68 -8.53 -4.67 25.91
N GLY A 69 -9.47 -5.27 26.62
CA GLY A 69 -10.91 -5.08 26.41
C GLY A 69 -11.68 -6.39 26.57
N ASP A 70 -12.99 -6.32 26.34
CA ASP A 70 -13.94 -7.44 26.44
C ASP A 70 -14.85 -7.56 25.21
N LEU A 71 -14.45 -6.92 24.10
CA LEU A 71 -15.15 -7.01 22.82
C LEU A 71 -14.85 -8.35 22.11
N LYS A 72 -15.70 -8.70 21.14
CA LYS A 72 -15.66 -10.02 20.47
C LYS A 72 -14.30 -10.39 19.87
N PHE A 73 -13.59 -9.44 19.24
CA PHE A 73 -12.31 -9.70 18.59
C PHE A 73 -11.15 -9.19 19.46
N ASP A 74 -10.93 -9.85 20.60
CA ASP A 74 -9.94 -9.48 21.61
C ASP A 74 -8.58 -10.16 21.44
N TRP A 75 -8.34 -10.85 20.32
CA TRP A 75 -7.04 -11.44 19.99
C TRP A 75 -6.45 -10.83 18.73
N LEU A 76 -5.18 -10.44 18.77
CA LEU A 76 -4.38 -10.04 17.63
C LEU A 76 -3.42 -11.18 17.28
N ILE A 77 -3.51 -11.70 16.05
CA ILE A 77 -2.64 -12.78 15.58
C ILE A 77 -1.86 -12.26 14.39
N THR A 78 -0.53 -12.39 14.43
CA THR A 78 0.39 -11.84 13.43
C THR A 78 1.17 -12.98 12.76
N VAL A 79 1.46 -12.82 11.47
CA VAL A 79 2.24 -13.77 10.67
C VAL A 79 3.28 -13.02 9.83
N ASP A 80 4.17 -13.73 9.14
CA ASP A 80 5.34 -13.13 8.49
C ASP A 80 5.20 -12.98 6.98
N SER A 81 4.04 -13.29 6.40
CA SER A 81 3.79 -13.07 4.98
C SER A 81 2.32 -13.00 4.60
N TRP A 82 2.02 -12.40 3.44
CA TRP A 82 0.66 -12.39 2.88
C TRP A 82 0.11 -13.79 2.63
N LYS A 83 0.99 -14.72 2.21
CA LYS A 83 0.65 -16.12 1.99
C LYS A 83 0.24 -16.80 3.30
N GLU A 84 0.99 -16.56 4.37
CA GLU A 84 0.63 -17.07 5.70
C GLU A 84 -0.67 -16.47 6.21
N LEU A 85 -0.94 -15.19 5.95
CA LEU A 85 -2.22 -14.58 6.32
C LEU A 85 -3.40 -15.29 5.65
N ILE A 86 -3.27 -15.61 4.36
CA ILE A 86 -4.29 -16.38 3.63
C ILE A 86 -4.47 -17.77 4.26
N ALA A 87 -3.37 -18.45 4.60
CA ALA A 87 -3.42 -19.76 5.25
C ALA A 87 -4.09 -19.69 6.65
N LEU A 88 -3.72 -18.71 7.46
CA LEU A 88 -4.29 -18.46 8.79
C LEU A 88 -5.81 -18.22 8.70
N ARG A 89 -6.25 -17.34 7.80
CA ARG A 89 -7.68 -17.05 7.57
C ARG A 89 -8.47 -18.30 7.21
N ASN A 90 -7.89 -19.17 6.37
CA ASN A 90 -8.52 -20.46 6.04
C ASN A 90 -8.55 -21.41 7.24
N GLY A 91 -7.47 -21.45 8.03
CA GLY A 91 -7.38 -22.25 9.26
C GLY A 91 -8.44 -21.85 10.28
N LEU A 92 -8.56 -20.55 10.58
CA LEU A 92 -9.56 -20.00 11.50
C LEU A 92 -10.99 -20.32 11.02
N LYS A 93 -11.26 -20.12 9.73
CA LYS A 93 -12.57 -20.44 9.13
C LYS A 93 -12.90 -21.93 9.28
N ASN A 94 -11.95 -22.82 9.01
CA ASN A 94 -12.15 -24.26 9.11
C ASN A 94 -12.33 -24.73 10.57
N ALA A 95 -11.71 -24.03 11.52
CA ALA A 95 -11.89 -24.25 12.96
C ALA A 95 -13.20 -23.65 13.51
N GLY A 96 -13.99 -22.95 12.69
CA GLY A 96 -15.23 -22.30 13.11
C GLY A 96 -15.02 -21.07 14.00
N ARG A 97 -13.86 -20.40 13.89
CA ARG A 97 -13.51 -19.19 14.63
C ARG A 97 -13.84 -17.95 13.83
N ASP A 98 -14.44 -16.95 14.48
CA ASP A 98 -14.72 -15.68 13.84
C ASP A 98 -13.49 -14.79 13.88
N PHE A 99 -13.24 -14.08 12.77
CA PHE A 99 -12.14 -13.13 12.68
C PHE A 99 -12.48 -11.96 11.76
N PHE A 100 -11.78 -10.86 11.96
CA PHE A 100 -11.74 -9.71 11.07
C PHE A 100 -10.31 -9.50 10.55
N ALA A 101 -10.19 -9.26 9.25
CA ALA A 101 -8.93 -8.99 8.58
C ALA A 101 -9.15 -7.90 7.54
N LEU A 102 -8.17 -7.03 7.37
CA LEU A 102 -8.15 -6.11 6.24
C LEU A 102 -7.97 -6.92 4.94
N THR A 103 -8.46 -6.39 3.83
CA THR A 103 -8.40 -7.09 2.54
C THR A 103 -7.17 -6.75 1.73
N ASP A 104 -6.51 -5.64 2.07
CA ASP A 104 -5.41 -5.06 1.32
C ASP A 104 -4.11 -5.09 2.14
N PRO A 105 -3.00 -5.62 1.58
CA PRO A 105 -1.72 -5.70 2.30
C PRO A 105 -1.14 -4.34 2.68
N VAL A 106 -1.36 -3.31 1.87
CA VAL A 106 -0.88 -1.95 2.18
C VAL A 106 -1.61 -1.40 3.39
N GLN A 107 -2.93 -1.62 3.49
CA GLN A 107 -3.70 -1.25 4.69
C GLN A 107 -3.22 -1.97 5.94
N HIS A 108 -2.87 -3.25 5.87
CA HIS A 108 -2.26 -3.95 7.01
C HIS A 108 -0.98 -3.26 7.46
N TYR A 109 -0.06 -2.99 6.53
CA TYR A 109 1.21 -2.36 6.87
C TYR A 109 1.03 -0.97 7.48
N LEU A 110 0.22 -0.11 6.85
CA LEU A 110 -0.03 1.25 7.34
C LEU A 110 -0.71 1.24 8.71
N THR A 111 -1.66 0.33 8.93
CA THR A 111 -2.37 0.20 10.21
C THR A 111 -1.47 -0.32 11.32
N ALA A 112 -0.67 -1.36 11.05
CA ALA A 112 0.23 -1.96 12.04
C ALA A 112 1.35 -1.00 12.46
N THR A 113 1.88 -0.21 11.51
CA THR A 113 3.00 0.70 11.77
C THR A 113 2.55 2.08 12.24
N GLY A 114 1.30 2.46 12.00
CA GLY A 114 0.83 3.84 12.24
C GLY A 114 1.39 4.86 11.25
N ARG A 115 1.98 4.40 10.13
CA ARG A 115 2.46 5.26 9.04
C ARG A 115 1.31 5.72 8.16
N THR A 116 1.49 6.89 7.55
CA THR A 116 0.53 7.51 6.62
C THR A 116 1.23 8.01 5.37
N LEU A 117 0.51 8.02 4.25
CA LEU A 117 1.03 8.59 3.01
C LEU A 117 1.04 10.12 3.10
N PHE A 118 2.02 10.72 2.44
CA PHE A 118 2.17 12.16 2.24
C PHE A 118 2.38 12.99 3.52
N LYS A 119 2.66 12.36 4.67
CA LYS A 119 3.05 13.07 5.90
C LYS A 119 4.23 14.00 5.61
N ASP A 120 4.14 15.26 6.01
CA ASP A 120 5.14 16.30 5.75
C ASP A 120 5.57 16.42 4.27
N LEU A 121 4.69 16.06 3.34
CA LEU A 121 4.88 16.28 1.90
C LEU A 121 3.86 17.33 1.41
N PRO A 122 4.29 18.58 1.20
CA PRO A 122 3.46 19.60 0.58
C PRO A 122 2.94 19.14 -0.78
N PHE A 123 1.72 19.54 -1.12
CA PHE A 123 1.07 19.13 -2.37
C PHE A 123 1.81 19.62 -3.62
N GLU A 124 2.53 20.73 -3.51
CA GLU A 124 3.39 21.31 -4.55
C GLU A 124 4.61 20.43 -4.84
N GLU A 125 5.11 19.73 -3.82
CA GLU A 125 6.26 18.81 -3.93
C GLU A 125 5.85 17.41 -4.40
N LEU A 126 4.55 17.09 -4.35
CA LEU A 126 4.02 15.85 -4.92
C LEU A 126 4.07 15.93 -6.45
N LYS A 127 4.93 15.11 -7.07
CA LYS A 127 4.97 14.94 -8.52
C LYS A 127 3.70 14.25 -9.00
N ARG A 128 2.95 14.92 -9.87
CA ARG A 128 1.65 14.51 -10.39
C ARG A 128 1.71 14.55 -11.91
N MET A 129 1.34 13.44 -12.54
CA MET A 129 1.26 13.31 -13.99
C MET A 129 -0.18 13.04 -14.40
N GLN A 130 -0.60 13.66 -15.49
CA GLN A 130 -1.85 13.40 -16.16
C GLN A 130 -1.55 12.74 -17.50
N LEU A 131 -2.31 11.70 -17.85
CA LEU A 131 -2.28 11.13 -19.19
C LEU A 131 -3.67 11.08 -19.82
N GLU A 132 -3.71 11.28 -21.12
CA GLU A 132 -4.84 11.00 -21.98
C GLU A 132 -4.39 10.05 -23.08
N VAL A 133 -5.12 8.94 -23.26
CA VAL A 133 -4.86 7.95 -24.30
C VAL A 133 -5.97 8.06 -25.33
N LEU A 134 -5.58 8.32 -26.58
CA LEU A 134 -6.47 8.24 -27.73
C LEU A 134 -6.27 6.88 -28.39
N ALA A 135 -7.33 6.10 -28.51
CA ALA A 135 -7.29 4.77 -29.08
C ALA A 135 -8.53 4.46 -29.93
N THR A 136 -8.38 3.57 -30.90
CA THR A 136 -9.48 2.81 -31.50
C THR A 136 -9.77 1.57 -30.65
N GLU A 137 -10.66 0.68 -31.11
CA GLU A 137 -10.89 -0.61 -30.44
C GLU A 137 -9.65 -1.51 -30.42
N GLU A 138 -8.75 -1.36 -31.40
CA GLU A 138 -7.63 -2.28 -31.63
C GLU A 138 -6.26 -1.62 -31.45
N HIS A 139 -6.15 -0.30 -31.54
CA HIS A 139 -4.87 0.41 -31.62
C HIS A 139 -4.82 1.70 -30.81
N ILE A 140 -3.67 2.00 -30.21
CA ILE A 140 -3.38 3.33 -29.65
C ILE A 140 -3.06 4.27 -30.81
N MET A 141 -3.75 5.40 -30.88
CA MET A 141 -3.51 6.46 -31.87
C MET A 141 -2.57 7.54 -31.35
N GLY A 142 -2.56 7.75 -30.04
CA GLY A 142 -1.64 8.68 -29.39
C GLY A 142 -1.81 8.76 -27.88
N ILE A 143 -0.82 9.34 -27.23
CA ILE A 143 -0.75 9.54 -25.79
C ILE A 143 -0.33 10.98 -25.54
N ALA A 144 -1.19 11.75 -24.87
CA ALA A 144 -0.86 13.07 -24.37
C ALA A 144 -0.49 12.97 -22.89
N LEU A 145 0.64 13.58 -22.52
CA LEU A 145 1.21 13.53 -21.18
C LEU A 145 1.45 14.97 -20.71
N SER A 146 1.16 15.23 -19.44
CA SER A 146 1.61 16.45 -18.77
C SER A 146 1.91 16.18 -17.30
N ASP A 147 2.74 17.02 -16.69
CA ASP A 147 2.96 16.99 -15.25
C ASP A 147 2.83 18.37 -14.58
N ASN A 148 2.83 18.39 -13.25
CA ASN A 148 2.70 19.61 -12.45
C ASN A 148 3.91 20.57 -12.54
N THR A 149 4.92 20.28 -13.36
CA THR A 149 6.07 21.15 -13.67
C THR A 149 5.93 21.87 -15.01
N ARG A 150 4.79 21.72 -15.70
CA ARG A 150 4.54 22.17 -17.08
C ARG A 150 5.34 21.42 -18.14
N TRP A 151 5.86 20.24 -17.80
CA TRP A 151 6.35 19.33 -18.81
C TRP A 151 5.13 18.76 -19.57
N GLU A 152 5.22 18.74 -20.89
CA GLU A 152 4.18 18.26 -21.80
C GLU A 152 4.84 17.41 -22.90
N GLU A 153 4.21 16.29 -23.25
CA GLU A 153 4.65 15.42 -24.33
C GLU A 153 3.43 14.85 -25.08
N LEU A 154 3.53 14.78 -26.40
CA LEU A 154 2.51 14.16 -27.26
C LEU A 154 3.18 13.10 -28.13
N ILE A 155 2.79 11.85 -27.90
CA ILE A 155 3.23 10.68 -28.67
C ILE A 155 2.10 10.35 -29.65
N ILE A 156 2.39 10.32 -30.95
CA ILE A 156 1.39 10.01 -31.99
C ILE A 156 1.87 8.79 -32.76
N THR A 157 0.97 7.82 -32.95
CA THR A 157 1.21 6.64 -33.77
C THR A 157 1.14 7.03 -35.25
N ASP A 158 2.16 6.73 -36.07
CA ASP A 158 2.05 6.95 -37.52
C ASP A 158 1.15 5.85 -38.11
N PRO A 159 -0.04 6.20 -38.64
CA PRO A 159 -0.94 5.20 -39.22
C PRO A 159 -0.35 4.49 -40.45
N ARG A 160 0.72 5.01 -41.04
CA ARG A 160 1.43 4.39 -42.17
C ARG A 160 2.50 3.40 -41.72
N ASN A 161 2.84 3.39 -40.43
CA ASN A 161 3.89 2.54 -39.87
C ASN A 161 3.55 2.14 -38.43
N LEU A 162 2.38 1.50 -38.27
CA LEU A 162 1.85 1.08 -36.98
C LEU A 162 2.80 0.13 -36.25
N GLU A 163 3.37 -0.86 -36.95
CA GLU A 163 4.30 -1.83 -36.35
C GLU A 163 5.56 -1.20 -35.75
N GLU A 164 6.08 -0.13 -36.36
CA GLU A 164 7.25 0.60 -35.83
C GLU A 164 6.83 1.58 -34.72
N SER A 165 5.62 2.13 -34.78
CA SER A 165 5.09 3.08 -33.80
C SER A 165 4.65 2.41 -32.48
N GLU A 166 4.27 1.13 -32.52
CA GLU A 166 3.83 0.35 -31.35
C GLU A 166 4.95 -0.54 -30.75
N ARG A 167 6.19 -0.38 -31.20
CA ARG A 167 7.36 -1.15 -30.77
C ARG A 167 8.06 -0.54 -29.56
#